data_AF-A0A972G3A9-F1
#
_entry.id   AF-A0A972G3A9-F1
#
_cell.length_a   1.000
_cell.length_b   1.000
_cell.length_c   1.000
_cell.angle_alpha   90.00
_cell.angle_beta   90.00
_cell.angle_gamma   90.00
#
_symmetry.space_group_name_H-M   'P 1'
#
loop_
_entity.id
_entity.type
_entity.pdbx_description
1 polymer ?
#
loop_
_entity_poly.entity_id
_entity_poly.type
_entity_poly.pdbx_seq_one_letter_code
_entity_poly.pdbx_strand_id
1 'polypeptide(L)'
;MFYVAGTLVLSVVAAWHAGPWLKGSDAALQFIGLAFSILAATLFAVVAIVGDPGMLLPGSRRVAWESLKEVQKKLQRLNVIFVIHLLTIFLLVVCSIVKNNNFEKLDALFSVLAFLATSGFLLSLTLPFELGTAQRLRLEQELSNRNKS
;
A
#
# COMPACT_ATOMS: atom_id res chain seq x y z
N MET A 1 -9.39 -3.88 12.54
CA MET A 1 -8.37 -4.28 13.54
C MET A 1 -7.95 -5.74 13.39
N PHE A 2 -8.87 -6.71 13.23
CA PHE A 2 -8.52 -8.13 13.03
C PHE A 2 -7.62 -8.43 11.81
N TYR A 3 -7.82 -7.73 10.69
CA TYR A 3 -6.98 -7.92 9.49
C TYR A 3 -5.51 -7.56 9.76
N VAL A 4 -5.25 -6.45 10.47
CA VAL A 4 -3.89 -5.97 10.78
C VAL A 4 -3.14 -6.92 11.72
N ALA A 5 -3.86 -7.52 12.68
CA ALA A 5 -3.28 -8.49 13.60
C ALA A 5 -2.92 -9.80 12.88
N GLY A 6 -3.78 -10.29 11.99
CA GLY A 6 -3.51 -11.48 11.17
C GLY A 6 -2.33 -11.27 10.22
N THR A 7 -2.21 -10.08 9.61
CA THR A 7 -1.06 -9.75 8.77
C THR A 7 0.24 -9.74 9.56
N LEU A 8 0.24 -9.24 10.80
CA LEU A 8 1.45 -9.22 11.64
C LEU A 8 1.96 -10.63 11.95
N VAL A 9 1.08 -11.56 12.31
CA VAL A 9 1.46 -12.95 12.61
C VAL A 9 2.03 -13.66 11.37
N LEU A 10 1.35 -13.53 10.21
CA LEU A 10 1.83 -14.08 8.95
C LEU A 10 3.17 -13.47 8.51
N SER A 11 3.37 -12.18 8.76
CA SER A 11 4.62 -11.49 8.40
C SER A 11 5.79 -11.96 9.26
N VAL A 12 5.58 -12.23 10.56
CA VAL A 12 6.61 -12.81 11.45
C VAL A 12 6.99 -14.22 11.00
N VAL A 13 6.01 -15.07 10.67
CA VAL A 13 6.24 -16.44 10.18
C VAL A 13 7.00 -16.42 8.85
N ALA A 14 6.61 -15.53 7.93
CA ALA A 14 7.29 -15.38 6.66
C ALA A 14 8.71 -14.82 6.82
N ALA A 15 8.95 -13.90 7.78
CA ALA A 15 10.29 -13.36 8.04
C ALA A 15 11.27 -14.45 8.50
N TRP A 16 10.82 -15.41 9.32
CA TRP A 16 11.63 -16.53 9.78
C TRP A 16 12.03 -17.51 8.67
N HIS A 17 11.12 -17.80 7.73
CA HIS A 17 11.40 -18.76 6.66
C HIS A 17 11.97 -18.13 5.38
N ALA A 18 11.53 -16.93 5.00
CA ALA A 18 11.88 -16.31 3.73
C ALA A 18 13.20 -15.50 3.80
N GLY A 19 13.63 -15.05 4.97
CA GLY A 19 14.90 -14.32 5.14
C GLY A 19 16.12 -15.08 4.59
N PRO A 20 16.36 -16.34 4.98
CA PRO A 20 17.46 -17.15 4.46
C PRO A 20 17.35 -17.43 2.95
N TRP A 21 16.14 -17.63 2.44
CA TRP A 21 15.90 -17.90 1.01
C TRP A 21 16.07 -16.66 0.13
N LEU A 22 15.72 -15.47 0.62
CA LEU A 22 15.95 -14.20 -0.08
C LEU A 22 17.45 -13.90 -0.25
N LYS A 23 18.27 -14.22 0.77
CA LYS A 23 19.72 -14.00 0.71
C LYS A 23 20.36 -14.77 -0.45
N GLY A 24 19.86 -15.98 -0.73
CA GLY A 24 20.39 -16.86 -1.77
C GLY A 24 19.96 -16.54 -3.21
N SER A 25 18.93 -15.72 -3.44
CA SER A 25 18.35 -15.54 -4.79
C SER A 25 18.19 -14.07 -5.18
N ASP A 26 19.02 -13.61 -6.13
CA ASP A 26 18.88 -12.27 -6.73
C ASP A 26 17.57 -12.11 -7.50
N ALA A 27 17.10 -13.19 -8.12
CA ALA A 27 15.82 -13.19 -8.84
C ALA A 27 14.66 -12.86 -7.89
N ALA A 28 14.65 -13.42 -6.67
CA ALA A 28 13.59 -13.14 -5.70
C ALA A 28 13.54 -11.66 -5.29
N LEU A 29 14.70 -11.05 -5.04
CA LEU A 29 14.79 -9.61 -4.72
C LEU A 29 14.29 -8.75 -5.88
N GLN A 30 14.65 -9.09 -7.12
CA GLN A 30 14.18 -8.36 -8.30
C GLN A 30 12.66 -8.47 -8.48
N PHE A 31 12.09 -9.66 -8.31
CA PHE A 31 10.64 -9.86 -8.40
C PHE A 31 9.87 -9.10 -7.31
N ILE A 32 10.37 -9.10 -6.07
CA ILE A 32 9.78 -8.30 -4.98
C ILE A 32 9.82 -6.82 -5.35
N GLY A 33 10.96 -6.31 -5.82
CA GLY A 33 11.10 -4.92 -6.26
C GLY A 33 10.11 -4.56 -7.38
N LEU A 34 9.95 -5.42 -8.38
CA LEU A 34 9.00 -5.24 -9.48
C LEU A 34 7.55 -5.18 -8.98
N ALA A 35 7.14 -6.16 -8.17
CA ALA A 35 5.78 -6.23 -7.63
C ALA A 35 5.45 -5.01 -6.77
N PHE A 36 6.37 -4.61 -5.88
CA PHE A 36 6.19 -3.44 -5.03
C PHE A 36 6.15 -2.13 -5.83
N SER A 37 6.91 -2.03 -6.92
CA SER A 37 6.88 -0.84 -7.79
C SER A 37 5.54 -0.67 -8.49
N ILE A 38 4.96 -1.77 -9.00
CA ILE A 38 3.62 -1.76 -9.63
C ILE A 38 2.54 -1.42 -8.59
N LEU A 39 2.63 -2.02 -7.40
CA LEU A 39 1.71 -1.75 -6.29
C LEU A 39 1.80 -0.28 -5.83
N ALA A 40 3.00 0.26 -5.70
CA ALA A 40 3.22 1.66 -5.33
C ALA A 40 2.65 2.63 -6.37
N ALA A 41 2.87 2.36 -7.67
CA ALA A 41 2.28 3.17 -8.75
C ALA A 41 0.75 3.13 -8.74
N THR A 42 0.17 1.94 -8.55
CA THR A 42 -1.28 1.77 -8.45
C THR A 42 -1.84 2.50 -7.24
N LEU A 43 -1.17 2.41 -6.10
CA LEU A 43 -1.56 3.08 -4.87
C LEU A 43 -1.49 4.61 -5.00
N PHE A 44 -0.45 5.13 -5.64
CA PHE A 44 -0.33 6.54 -5.96
C PHE A 44 -1.52 7.02 -6.81
N ALA A 45 -1.93 6.24 -7.82
CA ALA A 45 -3.12 6.55 -8.62
C ALA A 45 -4.41 6.57 -7.79
N VAL A 46 -4.59 5.61 -6.87
CA VAL A 46 -5.74 5.59 -5.95
C VAL A 46 -5.74 6.83 -5.06
N VAL A 47 -4.60 7.19 -4.48
CA VAL A 47 -4.47 8.39 -3.63
C VAL A 47 -4.81 9.66 -4.42
N ALA A 48 -4.35 9.76 -5.67
CA ALA A 48 -4.66 10.89 -6.54
C ALA A 48 -6.15 10.99 -6.87
N ILE A 49 -6.81 9.86 -7.15
CA ILE A 49 -8.26 9.81 -7.41
C ILE A 49 -9.04 10.18 -6.15
N VAL A 50 -8.75 9.56 -5.01
CA VAL A 50 -9.46 9.81 -3.74
C VAL A 50 -9.19 11.23 -3.22
N GLY A 51 -8.04 11.81 -3.55
CA GLY A 51 -7.67 13.18 -3.21
C GLY A 51 -8.34 14.27 -4.05
N ASP A 52 -9.02 13.90 -5.14
CA ASP A 52 -9.71 14.86 -6.01
C ASP A 52 -10.91 15.48 -5.27
N PRO A 53 -10.99 16.80 -5.08
CA PRO A 53 -12.13 17.47 -4.45
C PRO A 53 -13.46 17.22 -5.17
N GLY A 54 -13.41 16.79 -6.44
CA GLY A 54 -14.57 16.31 -7.18
C GLY A 54 -15.25 15.08 -6.57
N MET A 55 -14.59 14.35 -5.66
CA MET A 55 -15.16 13.19 -4.95
C MET A 55 -16.07 13.54 -3.75
N LEU A 56 -16.29 14.82 -3.46
CA LEU A 56 -17.21 15.24 -2.41
C LEU A 56 -18.67 15.19 -2.87
N LEU A 57 -19.53 14.52 -2.11
CA LEU A 57 -20.96 14.37 -2.46
C LEU A 57 -21.66 15.74 -2.59
N PRO A 58 -22.37 16.01 -3.71
CA PRO A 58 -23.12 17.24 -3.88
C PRO A 58 -24.41 17.22 -3.04
N GLY A 59 -24.54 18.12 -2.06
CA GLY A 59 -25.67 18.14 -1.15
C GLY A 59 -25.65 19.30 -0.16
N SER A 60 -26.42 19.18 0.93
CA SER A 60 -26.39 20.18 2.00
C SER A 60 -24.97 20.28 2.60
N ARG A 61 -24.57 21.48 3.02
CA ARG A 61 -23.23 21.74 3.58
C ARG A 61 -22.84 20.72 4.66
N ARG A 62 -23.82 20.27 5.46
CA ARG A 62 -23.65 19.26 6.51
C ARG A 62 -23.25 17.88 5.98
N VAL A 63 -23.91 17.41 4.92
CA VAL A 63 -23.59 16.11 4.27
C VAL A 63 -22.21 16.15 3.60
N ALA A 64 -21.87 17.28 2.97
CA ALA A 64 -20.55 17.48 2.38
C ALA A 64 -19.43 17.49 3.45
N TRP A 65 -19.67 18.09 4.62
CA TRP A 65 -18.72 18.11 5.73
C TRP A 65 -18.50 16.71 6.36
N GLU A 66 -19.54 15.90 6.46
CA GLU A 66 -19.42 14.52 6.95
C GLU A 66 -18.66 13.63 5.96
N SER A 67 -18.99 13.74 4.67
CA SER A 67 -18.28 13.05 3.58
C SER A 67 -16.79 13.41 3.53
N LEU A 68 -16.44 14.69 3.73
CA LEU A 68 -15.05 15.15 3.75
C LEU A 68 -14.22 14.45 4.84
N LYS A 69 -14.78 14.27 6.04
CA LYS A 69 -14.08 13.59 7.15
C LYS A 69 -13.80 12.12 6.83
N GLU A 70 -14.74 11.44 6.19
CA GLU A 70 -14.56 10.04 5.79
C GLU A 70 -13.50 9.89 4.69
N VAL A 71 -13.55 10.76 3.67
CA VAL A 71 -12.57 10.79 2.59
C VAL A 71 -11.17 11.09 3.14
N GLN A 72 -11.04 12.06 4.04
CA GLN A 72 -9.77 12.41 4.68
C GLN A 72 -9.19 11.23 5.48
N LYS A 73 -10.03 10.50 6.24
CA LYS A 73 -9.59 9.31 6.98
C LYS A 73 -9.12 8.19 6.06
N LYS A 74 -9.81 7.98 4.93
CA LYS A 74 -9.38 7.02 3.89
C LYS A 74 -8.05 7.42 3.27
N LEU A 75 -7.90 8.70 2.89
CA LEU A 75 -6.65 9.27 2.36
C LEU A 75 -5.48 9.08 3.31
N GLN A 76 -5.66 9.37 4.59
CA GLN A 76 -4.61 9.20 5.58
C GLN A 76 -4.14 7.74 5.66
N ARG A 77 -5.08 6.78 5.64
CA ARG A 77 -4.74 5.35 5.64
C ARG A 77 -4.00 4.93 4.35
N LEU A 78 -4.48 5.37 3.19
CA LEU A 78 -3.82 5.07 1.90
C LEU A 78 -2.41 5.66 1.85
N ASN A 79 -2.22 6.87 2.38
CA ASN A 79 -0.92 7.53 2.45
C ASN A 79 0.06 6.77 3.37
N VAL A 80 -0.42 6.26 4.52
CA VAL A 80 0.41 5.41 5.39
C VAL A 80 0.84 4.13 4.67
N ILE A 81 -0.07 3.45 3.95
CA ILE A 81 0.27 2.27 3.16
C ILE A 81 1.30 2.62 2.08
N PHE A 82 1.18 3.79 1.46
CA PHE A 82 2.10 4.27 0.43
C PHE A 82 3.50 4.50 0.97
N VAL A 83 3.62 5.15 2.13
CA VAL A 83 4.90 5.34 2.82
C VAL A 83 5.56 4.00 3.17
N ILE A 84 4.79 2.99 3.63
CA ILE A 84 5.31 1.64 3.89
C ILE A 84 5.90 1.03 2.61
N HIS A 85 5.23 1.19 1.47
CA HIS A 85 5.73 0.67 0.19
C HIS A 85 7.04 1.35 -0.25
N LEU A 86 7.12 2.67 -0.13
CA LEU A 86 8.36 3.39 -0.41
C LEU A 86 9.51 2.93 0.50
N LEU A 87 9.21 2.70 1.78
CA LEU A 87 10.18 2.19 2.75
C LEU A 87 10.64 0.77 2.39
N THR A 88 9.72 -0.11 1.96
CA THR A 88 10.07 -1.46 1.48
C THR A 88 10.99 -1.40 0.25
N ILE A 89 10.68 -0.55 -0.73
CA ILE A 89 11.51 -0.40 -1.94
C ILE A 89 12.90 0.16 -1.57
N PHE A 90 12.95 1.17 -0.71
CA PHE A 90 14.21 1.72 -0.21
C PHE A 90 15.04 0.66 0.51
N LEU A 91 14.43 -0.11 1.40
CA LEU A 91 15.09 -1.18 2.13
C LEU A 91 15.57 -2.30 1.21
N LEU A 92 14.84 -2.59 0.13
CA LEU A 92 15.23 -3.55 -0.90
C LEU A 92 16.50 -3.11 -1.63
N VAL A 93 16.62 -1.82 -1.96
CA VAL A 93 17.84 -1.24 -2.55
C VAL A 93 19.01 -1.37 -1.58
N VAL A 94 18.80 -1.03 -0.30
CA VAL A 94 19.83 -1.19 0.73
C VAL A 94 20.28 -2.65 0.85
N CYS A 95 19.35 -3.61 0.87
CA CYS A 95 19.68 -5.03 0.93
C CYS A 95 20.45 -5.52 -0.31
N SER A 96 20.10 -5.02 -1.50
CA SER A 96 20.82 -5.33 -2.75
C SER A 96 22.27 -4.83 -2.71
N ILE A 97 22.49 -3.61 -2.21
CA ILE A 97 23.84 -3.04 -2.04
C ILE A 97 24.65 -3.82 -0.99
N VAL A 98 24.02 -4.16 0.14
CA VAL A 98 24.64 -4.93 1.22
C VAL A 98 25.07 -6.32 0.74
N LYS A 99 24.22 -6.99 -0.05
CA LYS A 99 24.53 -8.28 -0.67
C LYS A 99 25.77 -8.22 -1.53
N ASN A 100 25.86 -7.21 -2.41
CA ASN A 100 27.00 -7.04 -3.31
C ASN A 100 28.34 -6.80 -2.59
N ASN A 101 28.31 -6.32 -1.35
CA ASN A 101 29.51 -6.04 -0.56
C ASN A 101 29.85 -7.14 0.48
N ASN A 102 29.13 -8.27 0.50
CA ASN A 102 29.36 -9.40 1.43
C ASN A 102 29.44 -9.01 2.92
N PHE A 103 28.63 -8.04 3.37
CA PHE A 103 28.54 -7.71 4.80
C PHE A 103 27.72 -8.78 5.55
N GLU A 104 28.39 -9.82 6.05
CA GLU A 104 27.76 -10.91 6.82
C GLU A 104 27.02 -10.45 8.09
N LYS A 105 27.38 -9.28 8.64
CA LYS A 105 26.76 -8.72 9.86
C LYS A 105 25.36 -8.14 9.65
N LEU A 106 24.88 -8.07 8.41
CA LEU A 106 23.61 -7.41 8.07
C LEU A 106 22.49 -8.38 7.66
N ASP A 107 22.62 -9.67 8.00
CA ASP A 107 21.58 -10.69 7.76
C ASP A 107 20.22 -10.35 8.40
N ALA A 108 20.23 -9.58 9.49
CA ALA A 108 19.03 -9.05 10.11
C ALA A 108 18.21 -8.15 9.15
N LEU A 109 18.87 -7.41 8.23
CA LEU A 109 18.17 -6.56 7.26
C LEU A 109 17.31 -7.36 6.29
N PHE A 110 17.75 -8.55 5.87
CA PHE A 110 16.96 -9.42 5.01
C PHE A 110 15.70 -9.95 5.71
N SER A 111 15.79 -10.21 7.02
CA SER A 111 14.64 -10.61 7.82
C SER A 111 13.64 -9.46 8.00
N VAL A 112 14.14 -8.23 8.22
CA VAL A 112 13.30 -7.02 8.27
C VAL A 112 12.65 -6.74 6.91
N LEU A 113 13.38 -6.91 5.81
CA LEU A 113 12.84 -6.78 4.47
C LEU A 113 11.73 -7.80 4.20
N ALA A 114 11.95 -9.08 4.56
CA ALA A 114 10.95 -10.12 4.40
C ALA A 114 9.67 -9.82 5.21
N PHE A 115 9.82 -9.33 6.44
CA PHE A 115 8.71 -8.89 7.28
C PHE A 115 7.95 -7.71 6.66
N LEU A 116 8.67 -6.70 6.18
CA LEU A 116 8.07 -5.49 5.63
C LEU A 116 7.43 -5.73 4.26
N ALA A 117 8.04 -6.59 3.44
CA ALA A 117 7.49 -7.01 2.16
C ALA A 117 6.22 -7.85 2.32
N THR A 118 6.18 -8.78 3.28
CA THR A 118 4.96 -9.58 3.50
C THR A 118 3.83 -8.78 4.12
N SER A 119 4.12 -7.94 5.12
CA SER A 119 3.12 -7.05 5.72
C SER A 119 2.58 -6.03 4.69
N GLY A 120 3.47 -5.39 3.93
CA GLY A 120 3.08 -4.44 2.88
C GLY A 120 2.23 -5.09 1.79
N PHE A 121 2.60 -6.29 1.35
CA PHE A 121 1.85 -7.04 0.33
C PHE A 121 0.45 -7.43 0.81
N LEU A 122 0.33 -7.94 2.03
CA LEU A 122 -0.97 -8.31 2.59
C LEU A 122 -1.88 -7.09 2.80
N LEU A 123 -1.32 -5.98 3.29
CA LEU A 123 -2.07 -4.71 3.38
C LEU A 123 -2.56 -4.25 2.01
N SER A 124 -1.76 -4.49 0.96
CA SER A 124 -2.10 -4.13 -0.42
C SER A 124 -3.28 -4.90 -1.01
N LEU A 125 -3.64 -6.07 -0.49
CA LEU A 125 -4.84 -6.80 -0.94
C LEU A 125 -6.14 -6.03 -0.68
N THR A 126 -6.11 -5.02 0.19
CA THR A 126 -7.27 -4.14 0.45
C THR A 126 -7.44 -3.03 -0.59
N LEU A 127 -6.39 -2.69 -1.34
CA LEU A 127 -6.37 -1.61 -2.32
C LEU A 127 -7.36 -1.75 -3.48
N PRO A 128 -7.53 -2.91 -4.14
CA PRO A 128 -8.48 -3.04 -5.25
C PRO A 128 -9.92 -2.75 -4.80
N PHE A 129 -10.28 -3.08 -3.56
CA PHE A 129 -11.59 -2.74 -2.99
C PHE A 129 -11.75 -1.23 -2.81
N GLU A 130 -10.72 -0.55 -2.29
CA GLU A 130 -10.74 0.91 -2.12
C GLU A 130 -10.87 1.62 -3.48
N LEU A 131 -10.12 1.20 -4.49
CA LEU A 131 -10.22 1.72 -5.86
C LEU A 131 -11.63 1.57 -6.43
N GLY A 132 -12.21 0.36 -6.32
CA GLY A 132 -13.56 0.08 -6.82
C GLY A 132 -14.63 0.95 -6.15
N THR A 133 -14.53 1.15 -4.83
CA THR A 133 -15.45 2.04 -4.12
C THR A 133 -15.28 3.50 -4.54
N ALA A 134 -14.04 3.95 -4.75
CA ALA A 134 -13.77 5.32 -5.17
C ALA A 134 -14.31 5.61 -6.58
N GLN A 135 -14.11 4.69 -7.52
CA GLN A 135 -14.63 4.81 -8.89
C GLN A 135 -16.16 4.79 -8.92
N ARG A 136 -16.80 3.92 -8.13
CA ARG A 136 -18.27 3.88 -8.02
C ARG A 136 -18.83 5.19 -7.49
N LEU A 137 -18.24 5.75 -6.44
CA LEU A 137 -18.68 7.04 -5.89
C LEU A 137 -18.60 8.14 -6.95
N ARG A 138 -17.52 8.16 -7.74
CA ARG A 138 -17.36 9.13 -8.83
C ARG A 138 -18.46 9.00 -9.90
N LEU A 139 -18.82 7.77 -10.26
CA LEU A 139 -19.92 7.50 -11.21
C LEU A 139 -21.28 7.92 -10.66
N GLU A 140 -21.55 7.66 -9.38
CA GLU A 140 -22.78 8.09 -8.71
C GLU A 140 -22.92 9.61 -8.67
N GLN A 141 -21.82 10.32 -8.41
CA GLN A 141 -21.80 11.78 -8.45
C GLN A 141 -22.12 12.33 -9.83
N GLU A 142 -21.51 11.78 -10.88
CA GLU A 142 -21.76 12.19 -12.27
C GLU A 142 -23.24 11.97 -12.65
N LEU A 143 -23.83 10.83 -12.27
CA LEU A 143 -25.26 10.59 -12.46
C LEU A 143 -26.14 11.58 -11.69
N SER A 144 -25.78 11.89 -10.44
CA SER A 144 -26.53 12.85 -9.61
C SER A 144 -26.49 14.28 -10.18
N ASN A 145 -25.36 14.66 -10.80
CA ASN A 145 -25.20 15.97 -11.43
C ASN A 145 -26.04 16.07 -12.70
N ARG A 146 -26.10 15.01 -13.50
CA ARG A 146 -26.93 14.95 -14.71
C ARG A 146 -28.43 15.02 -14.41
N ASN A 147 -28.89 14.40 -13.34
CA ASN A 147 -30.31 14.43 -12.95
C ASN A 147 -30.75 15.77 -12.34
N LYS A 148 -29.82 16.68 -12.02
CA LYS A 148 -30.11 18.03 -11.52
C LYS A 148 -30.00 19.13 -12.61
N SER A 149 -29.54 18.77 -13.81
CA SER A 149 -29.49 19.64 -15.00
C SER A 149 -30.72 19.44 -15.88
#